data_AF-M3W3R2-F1
#
_entry.id   AF-M3W3R2-F1
#
_cell.length_a   1.000
_cell.length_b   1.000
_cell.length_c   1.000
_cell.angle_alpha   90.00
_cell.angle_beta   90.00
_cell.angle_gamma   90.00
#
_symmetry.space_group_name_H-M   'P 1'
#
loop_
_entity.id
_entity.type
_entity.pdbx_description
1 polymer ?
#
loop_
_entity_poly.entity_id
_entity_poly.type
_entity_poly.pdbx_seq_one_letter_code
_entity_poly.pdbx_strand_id
1 'polypeptide(L)'
;MDNMSITNTPTSNDACLSIVHSLMCHRQGGESETFAKRAIESLVKKLKEKKDELDSLITAITTNGAHPSKCVTIQRTLDGRLQVAGRKGFPHVIYARLWRWPDLHKNELKHVKYCQYAFDLKCDSVCVNPYHYERVVSPGIDLSGLTLQSNAPPSMLVKDEYVHDFEGQPSLSTEGHSIQTIQHPPSNRASTETYSTPALLAPSESNATSTTNFPNIPVASTSQPASILAGSHSEGLLQIASGPQPGQQQNGFTGQPATYHHNSTTTWTGSRTAPYTPNLPHHQNGHLQHHPPMPPHPGHYWPVHNELAFQPPISNHPAPEYWCSIAYFEMDVQVGETFKVPSSCPIVTVDGYVDPSGGDRFCLGQLSNVHRTEAIERARLHIGKGVQLECKGEGDVWVRCLSDHAVFVQSYYLDREAGRAPGDAVHKIYPSAYIKVFDLRQCHRQMQQQAATAQAAAAAQAAAVAGNIPGPGSVGGIAPAIKLNS
;
A
#
# COMPACT_ATOMS: atom_id res chain seq x y z
N MET A 1 19.61 9.76 24.42
CA MET A 1 20.01 8.34 24.28
C MET A 1 19.33 7.67 25.43
N ASP A 2 18.13 7.14 25.20
CA ASP A 2 17.23 6.76 26.27
C ASP A 2 16.81 5.33 26.01
N ASN A 3 17.18 4.47 26.96
CA ASN A 3 17.28 3.04 26.75
C ASN A 3 15.92 2.39 26.97
N MET A 4 15.07 2.34 25.93
CA MET A 4 13.84 1.55 25.99
C MET A 4 14.20 0.08 26.24
N SER A 5 13.92 -0.35 27.46
CA SER A 5 14.34 -1.64 28.00
C SER A 5 13.71 -2.82 27.25
N ILE A 6 14.42 -3.95 27.29
CA ILE A 6 13.95 -5.25 26.78
C ILE A 6 12.55 -5.53 27.32
N THR A 7 11.55 -5.54 26.45
CA THR A 7 10.23 -6.09 26.77
C THR A 7 10.31 -7.60 26.68
N ASN A 8 10.02 -8.29 27.79
CA ASN A 8 10.01 -9.75 27.81
C ASN A 8 9.03 -10.28 26.75
N THR A 9 9.51 -11.18 25.88
CA THR A 9 8.64 -11.97 24.99
C THR A 9 7.63 -12.74 25.86
N PRO A 10 6.32 -12.60 25.65
CA PRO A 10 5.34 -13.28 26.50
C PRO A 10 5.38 -14.80 26.28
N THR A 11 4.81 -15.51 27.25
CA THR A 11 4.78 -16.98 27.31
C THR A 11 3.34 -17.48 27.49
N SER A 12 3.12 -18.78 27.32
CA SER A 12 1.84 -19.44 27.61
C SER A 12 1.40 -19.40 29.08
N ASN A 13 2.24 -18.89 29.99
CA ASN A 13 1.92 -18.64 31.39
C ASN A 13 1.38 -17.23 31.65
N ASP A 14 1.55 -16.30 30.72
CA ASP A 14 1.07 -14.93 30.86
C ASP A 14 -0.46 -14.82 30.78
N ALA A 15 -1.01 -13.75 31.35
CA ALA A 15 -2.42 -13.47 31.26
C ALA A 15 -2.85 -13.35 29.79
N CYS A 16 -3.95 -14.01 29.40
CA CYS A 16 -4.37 -14.09 27.99
C CYS A 16 -4.54 -12.72 27.31
N LEU A 17 -4.87 -11.66 28.07
CA LEU A 17 -4.93 -10.29 27.56
C LEU A 17 -3.56 -9.73 27.14
N SER A 18 -2.48 -10.08 27.85
CA SER A 18 -1.10 -9.71 27.50
C SER A 18 -0.67 -10.41 26.20
N ILE A 19 -0.95 -11.72 26.11
CA ILE A 19 -0.68 -12.52 24.90
C ILE A 19 -1.46 -11.97 23.70
N VAL A 20 -2.75 -11.66 23.85
CA VAL A 20 -3.57 -11.03 22.81
C VAL A 20 -3.00 -9.66 22.41
N HIS A 21 -2.57 -8.84 23.36
CA HIS A 21 -1.98 -7.52 23.08
C HIS A 21 -0.68 -7.64 22.28
N SER A 22 0.25 -8.50 22.69
CA SER A 22 1.49 -8.75 21.95
C SER A 22 1.22 -9.26 20.53
N LEU A 23 0.36 -10.27 20.38
CA LEU A 23 0.01 -10.83 19.07
C LEU A 23 -0.71 -9.82 18.15
N MET A 24 -1.41 -8.82 18.72
CA MET A 24 -2.01 -7.70 17.97
C MET A 24 -0.95 -6.71 17.44
N CYS A 25 0.19 -6.52 18.12
CA CYS A 25 1.27 -5.63 17.67
C CYS A 25 1.97 -6.11 16.38
N HIS A 26 1.88 -7.41 16.07
CA HIS A 26 2.52 -8.02 14.89
C HIS A 26 1.58 -8.20 13.68
N ARG A 27 0.38 -7.61 13.69
CA ARG A 27 -0.59 -7.71 12.58
C ARG A 27 -0.16 -6.86 11.38
N GLN A 28 -0.36 -7.36 10.16
CA GLN A 28 0.08 -6.69 8.91
C GLN A 28 -0.93 -5.67 8.34
N GLY A 29 -2.02 -5.40 9.05
CA GLY A 29 -3.15 -4.62 8.52
C GLY A 29 -4.13 -5.46 7.69
N GLY A 30 -4.76 -4.86 6.69
CA GLY A 30 -5.78 -5.47 5.83
C GLY A 30 -7.13 -5.70 6.52
N GLU A 31 -7.13 -6.43 7.64
CA GLU A 31 -8.34 -6.75 8.41
C GLU A 31 -8.62 -5.72 9.52
N SER A 32 -9.91 -5.46 9.78
CA SER A 32 -10.33 -4.48 10.79
C SER A 32 -9.89 -4.85 12.21
N GLU A 33 -9.53 -3.86 13.02
CA GLU A 33 -8.97 -4.09 14.36
C GLU A 33 -9.93 -4.88 15.27
N THR A 34 -11.22 -4.59 15.18
CA THR A 34 -12.27 -5.31 15.93
C THR A 34 -12.37 -6.78 15.53
N PHE A 35 -12.20 -7.11 14.24
CA PHE A 35 -12.12 -8.51 13.79
C PHE A 35 -10.80 -9.16 14.21
N ALA A 36 -9.67 -8.48 14.00
CA ALA A 36 -8.33 -8.97 14.34
C ALA A 36 -8.26 -9.37 15.83
N LYS A 37 -8.69 -8.46 16.71
CA LYS A 37 -8.76 -8.71 18.15
C LYS A 37 -9.64 -9.91 18.49
N ARG A 38 -10.84 -10.02 17.90
CA ARG A 38 -11.74 -11.17 18.10
C ARG A 38 -11.16 -12.50 17.59
N ALA A 39 -10.40 -12.48 16.50
CA ALA A 39 -9.72 -13.66 15.96
C ALA A 39 -8.63 -14.15 16.92
N ILE A 40 -7.78 -13.24 17.41
CA ILE A 40 -6.70 -13.56 18.35
C ILE A 40 -7.25 -13.96 19.73
N GLU A 41 -8.25 -13.24 20.27
CA GLU A 41 -8.98 -13.63 21.50
C GLU A 41 -9.52 -15.07 21.40
N SER A 42 -10.12 -15.43 20.26
CA SER A 42 -10.65 -16.77 20.01
C SER A 42 -9.54 -17.82 19.92
N LEU A 43 -8.43 -17.51 19.25
CA LEU A 43 -7.30 -18.44 19.10
C LEU A 43 -6.58 -18.68 20.44
N VAL A 44 -6.20 -17.62 21.15
CA VAL A 44 -5.53 -17.74 22.47
C VAL A 44 -6.43 -18.50 23.45
N LYS A 45 -7.76 -18.26 23.44
CA LYS A 45 -8.71 -19.05 24.25
C LYS A 45 -8.78 -20.52 23.85
N LYS A 46 -8.66 -20.86 22.56
CA LYS A 46 -8.61 -22.26 22.06
C LYS A 46 -7.28 -22.97 22.37
N LEU A 47 -6.19 -22.22 22.51
CA LEU A 47 -4.85 -22.75 22.76
C LEU A 47 -4.43 -22.75 24.24
N LYS A 48 -5.22 -22.15 25.15
CA LYS A 48 -4.90 -22.02 26.58
C LYS A 48 -4.54 -23.35 27.25
N GLU A 49 -5.23 -24.43 26.91
CA GLU A 49 -4.99 -25.77 27.45
C GLU A 49 -3.91 -26.56 26.67
N LYS A 50 -3.27 -25.93 25.67
CA LYS A 50 -2.22 -26.50 24.81
C LYS A 50 -0.99 -25.58 24.79
N LYS A 51 -0.36 -25.41 25.97
CA LYS A 51 0.73 -24.46 26.21
C LYS A 51 1.87 -24.54 25.17
N ASP A 52 2.35 -25.74 24.83
CA ASP A 52 3.36 -25.96 23.77
C ASP A 52 3.02 -25.31 22.43
N GLU A 53 1.74 -25.35 22.02
CA GLU A 53 1.29 -24.73 20.78
C GLU A 53 1.11 -23.22 20.93
N LEU A 54 0.72 -22.75 22.12
CA LEU A 54 0.60 -21.32 22.41
C LEU A 54 1.98 -20.64 22.44
N ASP A 55 2.98 -21.24 23.09
CA ASP A 55 4.37 -20.79 23.04
C ASP A 55 4.94 -20.87 21.61
N SER A 56 4.61 -21.93 20.87
CA SER A 56 5.01 -22.05 19.45
C SER A 56 4.37 -20.96 18.58
N LEU A 57 3.11 -20.57 18.85
CA LEU A 57 2.47 -19.45 18.18
C LEU A 57 3.15 -18.12 18.54
N ILE A 58 3.35 -17.85 19.83
CA ILE A 58 3.97 -16.59 20.28
C ILE A 58 5.38 -16.46 19.70
N THR A 59 6.19 -17.52 19.74
CA THR A 59 7.53 -17.53 19.12
C THR A 59 7.44 -17.29 17.62
N ALA A 60 6.55 -17.99 16.90
CA ALA A 60 6.43 -17.85 15.46
C ALA A 60 6.03 -16.43 15.02
N ILE A 61 5.08 -15.80 15.73
CA ILE A 61 4.63 -14.45 15.42
C ILE A 61 5.67 -13.39 15.85
N THR A 62 6.19 -13.45 17.08
CA THR A 62 7.10 -12.42 17.60
C THR A 62 8.47 -12.43 16.92
N THR A 63 8.95 -13.59 16.47
CA THR A 63 10.20 -13.72 15.68
C THR A 63 9.99 -13.57 14.16
N ASN A 64 8.78 -13.25 13.69
CA ASN A 64 8.43 -13.16 12.28
C ASN A 64 8.83 -14.43 11.46
N GLY A 65 8.74 -15.61 12.09
CA GLY A 65 9.11 -16.90 11.50
C GLY A 65 10.61 -17.20 11.42
N ALA A 66 11.49 -16.42 12.06
CA ALA A 66 12.95 -16.62 12.00
C ALA A 66 13.44 -17.98 12.56
N HIS A 67 12.61 -18.68 13.34
CA HIS A 67 12.92 -20.00 13.89
C HIS A 67 11.83 -21.03 13.57
N PRO A 68 12.19 -22.29 13.24
CA PRO A 68 11.23 -23.37 13.07
C PRO A 68 10.37 -23.57 14.33
N SER A 69 9.05 -23.60 14.15
CA SER A 69 8.05 -23.69 15.22
C SER A 69 7.13 -24.90 15.02
N LYS A 70 6.53 -25.41 16.11
CA LYS A 70 5.59 -26.55 16.04
C LYS A 70 4.30 -26.16 15.29
N CYS A 71 3.51 -27.17 14.91
CA CYS A 71 2.15 -26.94 14.42
C CYS A 71 1.31 -26.29 15.53
N VAL A 72 0.55 -25.26 15.19
CA VAL A 72 -0.41 -24.60 16.09
C VAL A 72 -1.79 -24.99 15.60
N THR A 73 -2.56 -25.77 16.35
CA THR A 73 -3.72 -26.50 15.82
C THR A 73 -5.06 -26.05 16.40
N ILE A 74 -6.11 -26.07 15.58
CA ILE A 74 -7.50 -25.96 16.03
C ILE A 74 -8.36 -27.06 15.42
N GLN A 75 -9.43 -27.46 16.13
CA GLN A 75 -10.41 -28.42 15.62
C GLN A 75 -11.01 -27.95 14.28
N ARG A 76 -11.07 -28.85 13.29
CA ARG A 76 -11.75 -28.64 12.01
C ARG A 76 -13.27 -28.64 12.23
N THR A 77 -13.98 -27.71 11.60
CA THR A 77 -15.44 -27.72 11.51
C THR A 77 -15.91 -28.61 10.35
N LEU A 78 -17.16 -29.09 10.38
CA LEU A 78 -17.74 -29.92 9.32
C LEU A 78 -17.71 -29.26 7.92
N ASP A 79 -17.78 -27.93 7.85
CA ASP A 79 -17.69 -27.15 6.60
C ASP A 79 -16.26 -26.66 6.27
N GLY A 80 -15.28 -26.97 7.13
CA GLY A 80 -13.89 -26.51 7.05
C GLY A 80 -13.66 -25.02 7.32
N ARG A 81 -14.71 -24.26 7.69
CA ARG A 81 -14.65 -22.79 7.84
C ARG A 81 -14.77 -22.38 9.30
N LEU A 82 -13.84 -21.54 9.74
CA LEU A 82 -13.92 -20.83 11.00
C LEU A 82 -14.85 -19.60 10.83
N GLN A 83 -15.69 -19.34 11.83
CA GLN A 83 -16.48 -18.10 11.91
C GLN A 83 -15.92 -17.20 13.01
N VAL A 84 -15.66 -15.93 12.69
CA VAL A 84 -15.21 -14.89 13.63
C VAL A 84 -16.00 -13.62 13.34
N ALA A 85 -16.61 -13.03 14.37
CA ALA A 85 -17.41 -11.79 14.27
C ALA A 85 -18.38 -11.79 13.05
N GLY A 86 -19.17 -12.85 12.91
CA GLY A 86 -20.12 -13.04 11.81
C GLY A 86 -19.50 -13.60 10.51
N ARG A 87 -18.30 -13.17 10.13
CA ARG A 87 -17.65 -13.58 8.86
C ARG A 87 -17.13 -15.04 8.93
N LYS A 88 -17.38 -15.83 7.87
CA LYS A 88 -16.83 -17.20 7.69
C LYS A 88 -15.65 -17.20 6.72
N GLY A 89 -14.59 -17.92 7.04
CA GLY A 89 -13.43 -18.13 6.16
C GLY A 89 -12.63 -19.38 6.53
N PHE A 90 -11.65 -19.76 5.70
CA PHE A 90 -10.77 -20.88 6.03
C PHE A 90 -9.78 -20.48 7.13
N PRO A 91 -9.59 -21.28 8.19
CA PRO A 91 -8.84 -20.86 9.37
C PRO A 91 -7.37 -20.53 9.06
N HIS A 92 -6.70 -21.36 8.26
CA HIS A 92 -5.31 -21.13 7.86
C HIS A 92 -5.14 -19.81 7.06
N VAL A 93 -6.08 -19.50 6.15
CA VAL A 93 -6.10 -18.23 5.40
C VAL A 93 -6.34 -17.03 6.32
N ILE A 94 -7.28 -17.12 7.28
CA ILE A 94 -7.57 -16.02 8.23
C ILE A 94 -6.31 -15.62 9.00
N TYR A 95 -5.58 -16.59 9.57
CA TYR A 95 -4.41 -16.30 10.40
C TYR A 95 -3.15 -16.00 9.57
N ALA A 96 -2.98 -16.57 8.38
CA ALA A 96 -1.93 -16.18 7.43
C ALA A 96 -2.11 -14.74 6.92
N ARG A 97 -3.35 -14.33 6.64
CA ARG A 97 -3.66 -12.95 6.27
C ARG A 97 -3.34 -11.96 7.38
N LEU A 98 -3.70 -12.32 8.63
CA LEU A 98 -3.54 -11.46 9.80
C LEU A 98 -2.07 -11.09 10.09
N TRP A 99 -1.15 -12.04 9.92
CA TRP A 99 0.25 -11.91 10.36
C TRP A 99 1.31 -11.91 9.25
N ARG A 100 0.97 -12.22 7.98
CA ARG A 100 1.95 -12.25 6.88
C ARG A 100 1.51 -11.56 5.59
N TRP A 101 0.28 -11.78 5.13
CA TRP A 101 -0.14 -11.38 3.78
C TRP A 101 -1.56 -10.76 3.79
N PRO A 102 -1.70 -9.45 4.05
CA PRO A 102 -3.01 -8.81 4.23
C PRO A 102 -3.93 -8.91 3.00
N ASP A 103 -3.35 -9.09 1.82
CA ASP A 103 -3.98 -9.23 0.50
C ASP A 103 -4.26 -10.69 0.07
N LEU A 104 -3.98 -11.67 0.93
CA LEU A 104 -4.03 -13.10 0.62
C LEU A 104 -5.42 -13.61 0.21
N HIS A 105 -5.47 -14.34 -0.91
CA HIS A 105 -6.69 -15.02 -1.37
C HIS A 105 -6.75 -16.51 -0.98
N LYS A 106 -7.98 -17.06 -1.00
CA LYS A 106 -8.36 -18.39 -0.50
C LYS A 106 -7.61 -19.60 -1.08
N ASN A 107 -6.96 -19.45 -2.24
CA ASN A 107 -6.28 -20.53 -2.98
C ASN A 107 -4.76 -20.29 -3.09
N GLU A 108 -4.22 -19.26 -2.43
CA GLU A 108 -2.83 -18.81 -2.59
C GLU A 108 -1.89 -19.37 -1.53
N LEU A 109 -2.30 -20.38 -0.76
CA LEU A 109 -1.45 -21.03 0.23
C LEU A 109 -1.14 -22.46 -0.17
N LYS A 110 0.11 -22.86 0.04
CA LYS A 110 0.57 -24.25 0.01
C LYS A 110 1.32 -24.54 1.31
N HIS A 111 1.10 -25.71 1.90
CA HIS A 111 1.75 -26.05 3.16
C HIS A 111 3.19 -26.54 2.98
N VAL A 112 4.04 -26.25 3.97
CA VAL A 112 5.41 -26.76 4.02
C VAL A 112 5.44 -28.26 4.32
N LYS A 113 6.42 -29.00 3.79
CA LYS A 113 6.51 -30.48 3.88
C LYS A 113 6.49 -31.04 5.31
N TYR A 114 6.86 -30.25 6.32
CA TYR A 114 6.90 -30.67 7.72
C TYR A 114 5.62 -30.32 8.51
N CYS A 115 4.61 -29.69 7.88
CA CYS A 115 3.34 -29.38 8.54
C CYS A 115 2.41 -30.61 8.59
N GLN A 116 2.38 -31.27 9.74
CA GLN A 116 1.61 -32.52 9.95
C GLN A 116 0.08 -32.33 9.93
N TYR A 117 -0.40 -31.11 10.17
CA TYR A 117 -1.83 -30.78 10.30
C TYR A 117 -2.30 -29.75 9.28
N ALA A 118 -1.61 -29.62 8.13
CA ALA A 118 -1.98 -28.67 7.10
C ALA A 118 -3.44 -28.84 6.63
N PHE A 119 -4.08 -27.73 6.24
CA PHE A 119 -5.50 -27.73 5.89
C PHE A 119 -5.87 -28.76 4.82
N ASP A 120 -5.02 -28.94 3.81
CA ASP A 120 -5.22 -29.82 2.66
C ASP A 120 -5.16 -31.31 3.00
N LEU A 121 -4.48 -31.67 4.10
CA LEU A 121 -4.34 -33.06 4.58
C LEU A 121 -5.64 -33.61 5.20
N LYS A 122 -6.67 -32.78 5.34
CA LYS A 122 -8.03 -33.12 5.81
C LYS A 122 -8.14 -33.73 7.22
N CYS A 123 -7.04 -33.77 7.99
CA CYS A 123 -7.01 -34.19 9.40
C CYS A 123 -8.03 -33.44 10.28
N ASP A 124 -8.50 -34.07 11.36
CA ASP A 124 -9.47 -33.50 12.32
C ASP A 124 -9.02 -32.18 12.97
N SER A 125 -7.70 -31.96 13.04
CA SER A 125 -7.08 -30.70 13.44
C SER A 125 -6.45 -29.99 12.25
N VAL A 126 -6.51 -28.65 12.26
CA VAL A 126 -5.94 -27.77 11.23
C VAL A 126 -4.84 -26.91 11.84
N CYS A 127 -3.66 -26.89 11.21
CA CYS A 127 -2.59 -25.96 11.53
C CYS A 127 -2.94 -24.54 11.07
N VAL A 128 -2.82 -23.58 11.99
CA VAL A 128 -3.03 -22.14 11.76
C VAL A 128 -1.76 -21.32 11.99
N ASN A 129 -0.61 -21.96 12.21
CA ASN A 129 0.69 -21.29 12.22
C ASN A 129 0.94 -20.69 10.82
N PRO A 130 1.04 -19.36 10.66
CA PRO A 130 1.11 -18.75 9.33
C PRO A 130 2.46 -19.01 8.64
N TYR A 131 3.48 -19.46 9.37
CA TYR A 131 4.80 -19.85 8.83
C TYR A 131 4.88 -21.32 8.40
N HIS A 132 3.80 -22.09 8.60
CA HIS A 132 3.66 -23.45 8.06
C HIS A 132 3.07 -23.47 6.63
N TYR A 133 2.88 -22.30 6.05
CA TYR A 133 2.41 -22.13 4.68
C TYR A 133 3.34 -21.18 3.90
N GLU A 134 3.48 -21.45 2.62
CA GLU A 134 4.14 -20.63 1.62
C GLU A 134 3.06 -20.02 0.72
N ARG A 135 3.24 -18.77 0.28
CA ARG A 135 2.31 -18.16 -0.68
C ARG A 135 2.67 -18.62 -2.08
N VAL A 136 1.66 -19.07 -2.82
CA VAL A 136 1.77 -19.53 -4.21
C VAL A 136 0.88 -18.68 -5.12
N VAL A 137 1.33 -18.44 -6.35
CA VAL A 137 0.51 -17.83 -7.38
C VAL A 137 -0.63 -18.80 -7.73
N SER A 138 -1.85 -18.29 -7.88
CA SER A 138 -3.00 -19.12 -8.29
C SER A 138 -2.73 -19.77 -9.67
N PRO A 139 -2.99 -21.08 -9.89
CA PRO A 139 -2.64 -21.79 -11.13
C PRO A 139 -3.33 -21.34 -12.44
N GLY A 140 -3.99 -20.18 -12.46
CA GLY A 140 -4.61 -19.59 -13.64
C GLY A 140 -3.71 -18.62 -14.41
N ILE A 141 -2.45 -18.44 -14.00
CA ILE A 141 -1.43 -17.68 -14.74
C ILE A 141 -0.42 -18.68 -15.30
N ASP A 142 -0.34 -18.77 -16.63
CA ASP A 142 0.62 -19.64 -17.30
C ASP A 142 2.04 -19.07 -17.20
N LEU A 143 2.91 -19.75 -16.44
CA LEU A 143 4.31 -19.38 -16.25
C LEU A 143 5.25 -20.03 -17.30
N SER A 144 4.73 -20.77 -18.28
CA SER A 144 5.54 -21.49 -19.29
C SER A 144 6.40 -20.58 -20.17
N GLY A 145 6.15 -19.27 -20.18
CA GLY A 145 6.89 -18.26 -20.97
C GLY A 145 8.17 -17.69 -20.35
N LEU A 146 8.54 -18.04 -19.10
CA LEU A 146 9.69 -17.43 -18.39
C LEU A 146 10.83 -18.41 -18.12
N THR A 147 11.43 -18.95 -19.19
CA THR A 147 12.71 -19.66 -19.12
C THR A 147 13.86 -18.67 -18.97
N LEU A 148 14.39 -18.53 -17.74
CA LEU A 148 15.63 -17.81 -17.47
C LEU A 148 16.80 -18.47 -18.23
N GLN A 149 17.29 -17.80 -19.29
CA GLN A 149 18.50 -18.21 -19.99
C GLN A 149 19.73 -17.97 -19.11
N SER A 150 20.16 -19.03 -18.41
CA SER A 150 21.40 -19.02 -17.63
C SER A 150 22.60 -19.13 -18.58
N ASN A 151 23.13 -17.99 -19.02
CA ASN A 151 24.36 -17.92 -19.80
C ASN A 151 25.58 -18.24 -18.93
N ALA A 152 25.96 -19.51 -18.88
CA ALA A 152 27.25 -19.98 -18.38
C ALA A 152 27.99 -20.73 -19.51
N PRO A 153 29.18 -20.28 -19.95
CA PRO A 153 29.91 -20.94 -21.02
C PRO A 153 30.59 -22.22 -20.50
N PRO A 154 30.39 -23.39 -21.14
CA PRO A 154 31.13 -24.60 -20.80
C PRO A 154 32.53 -24.57 -21.41
N SER A 155 33.56 -24.87 -20.63
CA SER A 155 34.89 -25.15 -21.16
C SER A 155 35.64 -26.24 -20.37
N MET A 156 36.35 -27.08 -21.12
CA MET A 156 37.35 -28.06 -20.70
C MET A 156 36.87 -29.38 -20.05
N LEU A 157 37.57 -30.44 -20.48
CA LEU A 157 37.67 -31.82 -19.95
C LEU A 157 36.46 -32.75 -20.19
N VAL A 158 36.61 -33.98 -20.71
CA VAL A 158 37.74 -34.65 -21.42
C VAL A 158 37.13 -35.58 -22.49
N LYS A 159 37.90 -35.89 -23.55
CA LYS A 159 37.55 -36.84 -24.61
C LYS A 159 38.11 -38.23 -24.28
N ASP A 160 37.30 -39.27 -24.46
CA ASP A 160 37.75 -40.66 -24.64
C ASP A 160 36.97 -41.32 -25.80
N GLU A 161 37.51 -42.40 -26.36
CA GLU A 161 37.12 -42.97 -27.68
C GLU A 161 36.71 -44.45 -27.59
N TYR A 162 35.71 -44.91 -28.37
CA TYR A 162 35.88 -46.06 -29.28
C TYR A 162 34.70 -46.32 -30.27
N VAL A 163 35.04 -46.34 -31.57
CA VAL A 163 34.66 -47.28 -32.66
C VAL A 163 33.30 -48.04 -32.63
N HIS A 164 32.47 -47.86 -33.69
CA HIS A 164 32.25 -48.91 -34.73
C HIS A 164 31.54 -48.38 -36.01
N ASP A 165 32.04 -48.75 -37.19
CA ASP A 165 31.42 -48.52 -38.51
C ASP A 165 30.26 -49.47 -38.83
N PHE A 166 29.34 -49.08 -39.73
CA PHE A 166 29.26 -49.68 -41.09
C PHE A 166 28.46 -48.86 -42.12
N GLU A 167 28.57 -49.25 -43.40
CA GLU A 167 28.24 -48.49 -44.64
C GLU A 167 26.76 -48.48 -45.10
N GLY A 168 26.45 -47.60 -46.08
CA GLY A 168 25.28 -47.79 -46.97
C GLY A 168 24.85 -46.58 -47.83
N GLN A 169 25.38 -46.43 -49.06
CA GLN A 169 24.88 -45.47 -50.07
C GLN A 169 25.03 -45.99 -51.52
N PRO A 170 23.98 -45.87 -52.36
CA PRO A 170 24.09 -45.13 -53.65
C PRO A 170 22.77 -44.42 -54.05
N SER A 171 22.58 -43.98 -55.31
CA SER A 171 23.05 -42.70 -55.89
C SER A 171 22.43 -42.44 -57.29
N LEU A 172 22.17 -41.17 -57.65
CA LEU A 172 21.66 -40.66 -58.96
C LEU A 172 20.20 -41.10 -59.33
N SER A 173 19.40 -40.46 -60.19
CA SER A 173 19.39 -39.17 -60.95
C SER A 173 17.89 -38.85 -61.33
N THR A 174 17.42 -37.91 -62.18
CA THR A 174 17.98 -37.02 -63.24
C THR A 174 17.19 -35.68 -63.32
N GLU A 175 16.71 -35.20 -64.48
CA GLU A 175 16.15 -33.84 -64.72
C GLU A 175 14.79 -33.81 -65.48
N GLY A 176 14.08 -32.67 -65.44
CA GLY A 176 12.93 -32.33 -66.31
C GLY A 176 12.56 -30.83 -66.21
N HIS A 177 12.25 -30.15 -67.33
CA HIS A 177 12.23 -28.67 -67.44
C HIS A 177 10.82 -28.05 -67.64
N SER A 178 10.54 -26.86 -67.06
CA SER A 178 10.21 -25.59 -67.79
C SER A 178 9.40 -24.53 -67.00
N ILE A 179 9.89 -23.26 -66.99
CA ILE A 179 9.18 -21.96 -67.24
C ILE A 179 7.88 -21.65 -66.43
N GLN A 180 7.71 -20.53 -65.69
CA GLN A 180 7.85 -19.12 -66.13
C GLN A 180 8.07 -18.07 -64.99
N THR A 181 8.48 -16.86 -65.39
CA THR A 181 8.89 -15.61 -64.66
C THR A 181 7.76 -14.83 -63.92
N ILE A 182 7.92 -13.72 -63.15
CA ILE A 182 9.00 -12.70 -62.93
C ILE A 182 8.90 -11.98 -61.53
N GLN A 183 9.79 -11.02 -61.20
CA GLN A 183 9.95 -10.33 -59.88
C GLN A 183 9.32 -8.90 -59.72
N HIS A 184 9.39 -8.38 -58.47
CA HIS A 184 8.96 -7.04 -57.97
C HIS A 184 9.75 -5.84 -58.56
N PRO A 185 9.30 -4.56 -58.37
CA PRO A 185 9.73 -3.76 -57.20
C PRO A 185 8.73 -2.67 -56.67
N PRO A 186 9.00 -2.01 -55.52
CA PRO A 186 8.25 -0.83 -55.04
C PRO A 186 8.85 0.52 -55.50
N SER A 187 8.19 1.65 -55.21
CA SER A 187 8.74 3.01 -55.45
C SER A 187 8.13 4.10 -54.55
N ASN A 188 8.87 5.20 -54.39
CA ASN A 188 8.63 6.29 -53.45
C ASN A 188 9.06 7.64 -54.06
N ARG A 189 8.21 8.68 -54.12
CA ARG A 189 8.57 10.12 -54.23
C ARG A 189 7.33 11.04 -54.09
N ALA A 190 7.53 12.31 -53.74
CA ALA A 190 6.49 13.32 -53.58
C ALA A 190 6.78 14.62 -54.36
N SER A 191 5.75 15.43 -54.66
CA SER A 191 5.79 16.91 -54.64
C SER A 191 4.44 17.61 -55.00
N THR A 192 4.20 18.76 -54.34
CA THR A 192 3.48 19.99 -54.80
C THR A 192 1.97 20.01 -55.18
N GLU A 193 1.22 20.82 -54.41
CA GLU A 193 0.23 21.86 -54.84
C GLU A 193 -1.14 21.49 -55.48
N THR A 194 -2.24 22.27 -55.39
CA THR A 194 -2.80 23.25 -54.41
C THR A 194 -4.32 23.44 -54.72
N TYR A 195 -5.12 23.99 -53.78
CA TYR A 195 -6.46 24.62 -53.99
C TYR A 195 -7.68 23.73 -54.30
N SER A 196 -8.61 23.60 -53.33
CA SER A 196 -9.96 24.24 -53.35
C SER A 196 -10.91 23.69 -52.28
N THR A 197 -11.78 24.56 -51.74
CA THR A 197 -12.94 24.17 -50.89
C THR A 197 -14.21 24.04 -51.72
N PRO A 198 -15.29 23.45 -51.15
CA PRO A 198 -16.43 24.31 -50.82
C PRO A 198 -16.92 24.12 -49.37
N ALA A 199 -17.94 24.88 -48.97
CA ALA A 199 -18.34 25.07 -47.57
C ALA A 199 -19.74 24.56 -47.23
N LEU A 200 -19.96 24.37 -45.91
CA LEU A 200 -21.19 24.58 -45.13
C LEU A 200 -22.57 24.41 -45.80
N LEU A 201 -23.42 23.58 -45.17
CA LEU A 201 -24.79 23.99 -44.83
C LEU A 201 -25.24 23.32 -43.51
N ALA A 202 -26.17 23.96 -42.81
CA ALA A 202 -26.80 23.47 -41.58
C ALA A 202 -28.33 23.50 -41.73
N PRO A 203 -29.04 22.67 -40.94
CA PRO A 203 -30.26 23.13 -40.26
C PRO A 203 -30.36 22.55 -38.82
N SER A 204 -31.22 23.04 -37.92
CA SER A 204 -31.91 24.33 -37.75
C SER A 204 -32.51 24.35 -36.34
N GLU A 205 -32.76 25.52 -35.75
CA GLU A 205 -33.38 25.62 -34.41
C GLU A 205 -34.83 25.10 -34.37
N SER A 206 -35.25 24.59 -33.22
CA SER A 206 -36.67 24.41 -32.87
C SER A 206 -36.91 24.80 -31.41
N ASN A 207 -37.49 25.98 -31.21
CA ASN A 207 -37.81 26.53 -29.90
C ASN A 207 -39.23 26.11 -29.48
N ALA A 208 -39.40 25.52 -28.30
CA ALA A 208 -40.70 25.03 -27.82
C ALA A 208 -40.86 25.14 -26.30
N THR A 209 -41.46 26.25 -25.85
CA THR A 209 -41.95 26.42 -24.48
C THR A 209 -43.27 25.70 -24.27
N SER A 210 -43.38 24.88 -23.22
CA SER A 210 -44.66 24.33 -22.72
C SER A 210 -44.65 24.19 -21.20
N THR A 211 -45.65 24.76 -20.55
CA THR A 211 -45.94 24.64 -19.11
C THR A 211 -47.34 24.03 -18.92
N THR A 212 -47.75 23.78 -17.66
CA THR A 212 -49.06 23.22 -17.23
C THR A 212 -49.24 21.70 -17.46
N ASN A 213 -49.98 20.92 -16.64
CA ASN A 213 -50.49 21.13 -15.27
C ASN A 213 -50.95 19.79 -14.63
N PHE A 214 -50.52 19.49 -13.38
CA PHE A 214 -51.26 18.80 -12.29
C PHE A 214 -51.94 17.40 -12.53
N PRO A 215 -52.45 16.65 -11.51
CA PRO A 215 -52.73 17.02 -10.10
C PRO A 215 -52.19 16.08 -8.98
N ASN A 216 -52.18 16.62 -7.75
CA ASN A 216 -52.21 15.90 -6.46
C ASN A 216 -53.66 15.77 -5.96
N ILE A 217 -54.01 14.73 -5.16
CA ILE A 217 -55.17 14.62 -4.19
C ILE A 217 -55.41 13.12 -3.81
N PRO A 218 -55.81 12.69 -2.57
CA PRO A 218 -55.63 13.27 -1.23
C PRO A 218 -55.38 12.27 -0.03
N VAL A 219 -54.83 12.81 1.07
CA VAL A 219 -55.12 12.64 2.53
C VAL A 219 -56.03 11.51 3.09
N ALA A 220 -55.52 10.78 4.10
CA ALA A 220 -56.13 10.46 5.43
C ALA A 220 -55.03 9.84 6.36
N SER A 221 -54.71 10.28 7.60
CA SER A 221 -55.48 10.45 8.85
C SER A 221 -55.86 9.10 9.51
N THR A 222 -55.61 8.82 10.81
CA THR A 222 -56.07 9.58 12.00
C THR A 222 -55.36 9.14 13.32
N SER A 223 -55.52 9.93 14.39
CA SER A 223 -55.46 9.61 15.85
C SER A 223 -54.15 9.20 16.56
N GLN A 224 -53.72 10.06 17.51
CA GLN A 224 -53.20 9.65 18.82
C GLN A 224 -54.35 9.25 19.78
N PRO A 225 -54.05 8.81 21.02
CA PRO A 225 -54.38 9.69 22.14
C PRO A 225 -53.19 9.96 23.09
N ALA A 226 -53.36 10.92 24.01
CA ALA A 226 -52.33 11.41 24.92
C ALA A 226 -52.82 11.53 26.38
N SER A 227 -51.91 11.75 27.33
CA SER A 227 -52.17 12.25 28.70
C SER A 227 -50.87 12.84 29.30
N ILE A 228 -50.76 14.15 29.63
CA ILE A 228 -51.19 14.89 30.85
C ILE A 228 -50.52 14.38 32.16
N LEU A 229 -49.97 15.18 33.10
CA LEU A 229 -49.67 16.63 33.34
C LEU A 229 -48.49 16.67 34.37
N ALA A 230 -47.82 17.77 34.78
CA ALA A 230 -47.35 19.02 34.16
C ALA A 230 -46.53 19.84 35.23
N GLY A 231 -45.83 20.92 34.84
CA GLY A 231 -45.07 21.80 35.77
C GLY A 231 -44.32 22.94 35.04
N SER A 232 -43.93 24.02 35.72
CA SER A 232 -43.44 25.27 35.11
C SER A 232 -42.37 25.98 35.97
N HIS A 233 -41.63 26.95 35.37
CA HIS A 233 -40.64 27.89 35.97
C HIS A 233 -39.28 27.27 36.38
N SER A 234 -38.15 28.00 36.44
CA SER A 234 -37.71 29.24 35.74
C SER A 234 -36.22 29.53 36.04
N GLU A 235 -35.51 30.16 35.09
CA GLU A 235 -34.24 30.93 35.23
C GLU A 235 -32.94 30.27 35.77
N GLY A 236 -31.82 30.74 35.19
CA GLY A 236 -30.58 31.16 35.90
C GLY A 236 -29.81 30.16 36.76
N LEU A 237 -28.63 29.73 36.28
CA LEU A 237 -27.59 29.13 37.14
C LEU A 237 -26.24 29.87 36.99
N LEU A 238 -25.79 30.50 38.08
CA LEU A 238 -24.40 30.93 38.26
C LEU A 238 -23.70 30.01 39.28
N GLN A 239 -22.57 29.44 38.84
CA GLN A 239 -21.28 29.36 39.53
C GLN A 239 -21.21 29.69 41.04
N ILE A 240 -20.61 28.82 41.87
CA ILE A 240 -19.47 29.13 42.81
C ILE A 240 -19.07 27.95 43.75
N ALA A 241 -17.76 27.64 43.73
CA ALA A 241 -16.81 27.21 44.78
C ALA A 241 -17.06 26.11 45.86
N SER A 242 -15.93 25.68 46.45
CA SER A 242 -15.73 24.60 47.43
C SER A 242 -15.59 25.11 48.89
N GLY A 243 -15.71 24.20 49.88
CA GLY A 243 -15.41 24.45 51.30
C GLY A 243 -13.99 24.05 51.77
N PRO A 244 -13.54 24.46 52.98
CA PRO A 244 -12.12 24.45 53.39
C PRO A 244 -11.70 23.40 54.45
N GLN A 245 -10.38 23.32 54.73
CA GLN A 245 -9.74 22.53 55.80
C GLN A 245 -9.20 23.40 56.97
N PRO A 246 -9.03 22.80 58.17
CA PRO A 246 -7.95 23.07 59.12
C PRO A 246 -6.96 21.87 59.22
N GLY A 247 -5.71 21.97 59.73
CA GLY A 247 -4.92 23.16 60.10
C GLY A 247 -3.74 22.87 61.05
N GLN A 248 -2.49 22.89 60.53
CA GLN A 248 -1.18 22.93 61.26
C GLN A 248 -0.77 21.67 62.07
N GLN A 249 0.49 21.36 62.43
CA GLN A 249 1.84 22.03 62.40
C GLN A 249 2.95 20.90 62.42
N GLN A 250 4.30 21.03 62.43
CA GLN A 250 5.32 22.10 62.48
C GLN A 250 6.71 21.59 61.96
N ASN A 251 7.57 22.50 61.45
CA ASN A 251 9.07 22.56 61.37
C ASN A 251 10.02 21.33 61.23
N GLY A 252 10.99 21.47 60.29
CA GLY A 252 12.24 20.68 60.18
C GLY A 252 13.15 21.18 59.04
N PHE A 253 14.48 21.09 59.19
CA PHE A 253 15.52 21.79 58.37
C PHE A 253 16.70 20.83 58.04
N THR A 254 17.50 20.89 56.96
CA THR A 254 17.51 21.68 55.68
C THR A 254 18.47 21.00 54.67
N GLY A 255 18.38 21.31 53.36
CA GLY A 255 19.39 20.88 52.35
C GLY A 255 19.12 21.36 50.92
N GLN A 256 20.18 21.60 50.13
CA GLN A 256 20.16 22.02 48.71
C GLN A 256 20.79 20.90 47.83
N PRO A 257 20.68 20.87 46.46
CA PRO A 257 21.29 21.91 45.59
C PRO A 257 20.64 22.23 44.21
N ALA A 258 21.04 23.39 43.69
CA ALA A 258 21.31 23.77 42.29
C ALA A 258 20.33 23.43 41.12
N THR A 259 19.84 24.49 40.48
CA THR A 259 19.46 24.52 39.04
C THR A 259 20.32 25.56 38.31
N TYR A 260 20.86 25.22 37.14
CA TYR A 260 21.65 26.15 36.32
C TYR A 260 20.78 26.85 35.26
N HIS A 261 20.79 28.17 35.25
CA HIS A 261 20.33 29.00 34.13
C HIS A 261 21.52 29.73 33.50
N HIS A 262 21.61 29.74 32.17
CA HIS A 262 22.48 30.65 31.42
C HIS A 262 21.60 31.71 30.75
N ASN A 263 21.89 32.98 31.02
CA ASN A 263 21.32 34.12 30.31
C ASN A 263 22.36 34.67 29.31
N SER A 264 21.93 35.10 28.12
CA SER A 264 22.77 35.75 27.10
C SER A 264 22.00 36.88 26.42
N THR A 265 22.31 38.11 26.81
CA THR A 265 21.70 39.34 26.27
C THR A 265 22.34 39.71 24.93
N THR A 266 21.54 40.15 23.96
CA THR A 266 22.02 40.93 22.80
C THR A 266 21.09 42.10 22.51
N THR A 267 21.63 43.31 22.50
CA THR A 267 20.90 44.56 22.23
C THR A 267 20.74 44.79 20.73
N TRP A 268 19.60 45.32 20.29
CA TRP A 268 19.41 45.88 18.94
C TRP A 268 18.80 47.28 19.01
N THR A 269 19.32 48.19 18.19
CA THR A 269 18.83 49.56 18.01
C THR A 269 18.60 49.82 16.52
N GLY A 270 17.59 50.61 16.18
CA GLY A 270 17.34 51.05 14.79
C GLY A 270 15.87 50.98 14.37
N SER A 271 15.28 52.14 14.11
CA SER A 271 13.89 52.26 13.64
C SER A 271 13.74 51.90 12.17
N ARG A 272 12.61 51.26 11.80
CA ARG A 272 11.94 51.42 10.49
C ARG A 272 10.49 50.97 10.57
N THR A 273 9.64 51.60 9.77
CA THR A 273 8.16 51.51 9.83
C THR A 273 7.59 50.76 8.63
N ALA A 274 6.91 49.64 8.88
CA ALA A 274 6.00 48.96 7.93
C ALA A 274 5.01 48.08 8.73
N PRO A 275 3.78 47.83 8.25
CA PRO A 275 2.73 47.18 9.04
C PRO A 275 2.90 45.65 9.13
N TYR A 276 2.69 45.11 10.33
CA TYR A 276 2.57 43.68 10.58
C TYR A 276 1.19 43.15 10.15
N THR A 277 1.14 42.13 9.30
CA THR A 277 0.03 41.18 9.29
C THR A 277 0.22 40.19 10.45
N PRO A 278 -0.81 39.89 11.26
CA PRO A 278 -0.66 38.97 12.38
C PRO A 278 -0.56 37.53 11.87
N ASN A 279 0.64 36.95 11.98
CA ASN A 279 0.85 35.52 11.77
C ASN A 279 0.17 34.75 12.91
N LEU A 280 -1.01 34.17 12.63
CA LEU A 280 -1.73 33.35 13.61
C LEU A 280 -0.95 32.05 13.84
N PRO A 281 -0.61 31.68 15.10
CA PRO A 281 0.14 30.45 15.35
C PRO A 281 -0.71 29.24 14.98
N HIS A 282 -0.39 28.62 13.86
CA HIS A 282 -1.11 27.45 13.36
C HIS A 282 -0.78 26.25 14.25
N HIS A 283 -1.75 25.82 15.09
CA HIS A 283 -1.68 24.56 15.82
C HIS A 283 -1.79 23.40 14.82
N GLN A 284 -0.71 23.15 14.06
CA GLN A 284 -0.67 22.10 13.05
C GLN A 284 -0.73 20.72 13.73
N ASN A 285 -1.81 20.01 13.48
CA ASN A 285 -1.92 18.59 13.81
C ASN A 285 -0.99 17.81 12.87
N GLY A 286 0.28 17.64 13.27
CA GLY A 286 1.43 17.48 12.36
C GLY A 286 1.38 16.34 11.33
N HIS A 287 0.53 15.33 11.55
CA HIS A 287 0.28 14.24 10.61
C HIS A 287 -0.55 14.66 9.37
N LEU A 288 -1.21 15.83 9.39
CA LEU A 288 -1.96 16.35 8.25
C LEU A 288 -1.22 17.54 7.60
N GLN A 289 -0.80 17.36 6.35
CA GLN A 289 -0.08 18.36 5.58
C GLN A 289 -1.00 18.97 4.50
N HIS A 290 -0.93 20.30 4.32
CA HIS A 290 -1.91 21.06 3.55
C HIS A 290 -1.31 21.66 2.28
N HIS A 291 -1.90 21.34 1.13
CA HIS A 291 -1.43 21.75 -0.20
C HIS A 291 -2.51 22.59 -0.91
N PRO A 292 -2.60 23.90 -0.64
CA PRO A 292 -3.52 24.82 -1.31
C PRO A 292 -3.09 25.05 -2.79
N PRO A 293 -4.00 25.52 -3.65
CA PRO A 293 -3.63 25.97 -4.99
C PRO A 293 -2.71 27.20 -4.92
N MET A 294 -1.42 27.00 -5.20
CA MET A 294 -0.47 28.08 -5.45
C MET A 294 -0.77 28.69 -6.84
N PRO A 295 -1.07 30.00 -6.96
CA PRO A 295 -1.09 30.65 -8.27
C PRO A 295 0.33 30.66 -8.87
N PRO A 296 0.49 30.64 -10.20
CA PRO A 296 1.79 30.78 -10.83
C PRO A 296 2.35 32.19 -10.56
N HIS A 297 3.26 32.31 -9.58
CA HIS A 297 3.84 33.58 -9.16
C HIS A 297 4.70 34.20 -10.27
N PRO A 298 4.40 35.42 -10.75
CA PRO A 298 5.16 36.04 -11.85
C PRO A 298 6.63 36.37 -11.54
N GLY A 299 7.03 36.37 -10.26
CA GLY A 299 8.38 36.74 -9.80
C GLY A 299 9.25 35.58 -9.29
N HIS A 300 8.69 34.37 -9.14
CA HIS A 300 9.45 33.20 -8.71
C HIS A 300 9.25 32.07 -9.71
N TYR A 301 9.99 32.18 -10.82
CA TYR A 301 10.40 31.02 -11.59
C TYR A 301 11.23 30.13 -10.65
N TRP A 302 10.57 29.15 -10.00
CA TRP A 302 11.25 27.90 -9.67
C TRP A 302 12.03 27.51 -10.91
N PRO A 303 13.36 27.39 -10.88
CA PRO A 303 14.09 27.09 -12.08
C PRO A 303 13.72 25.66 -12.48
N VAL A 304 12.79 25.58 -13.43
CA VAL A 304 12.67 24.46 -14.36
C VAL A 304 13.96 24.50 -15.16
N HIS A 305 15.04 24.05 -14.52
CA HIS A 305 16.31 23.82 -15.15
C HIS A 305 16.04 22.89 -16.32
N ASN A 306 16.32 23.36 -17.53
CA ASN A 306 16.18 22.55 -18.74
C ASN A 306 17.31 21.48 -18.83
N GLU A 307 17.85 21.08 -17.68
CA GLU A 307 18.81 20.01 -17.44
C GLU A 307 18.23 18.63 -17.74
N LEU A 308 16.91 18.48 -17.95
CA LEU A 308 16.36 17.25 -18.53
C LEU A 308 16.95 16.93 -19.92
N ALA A 309 17.54 17.92 -20.61
CA ALA A 309 18.31 17.72 -21.84
C ALA A 309 19.79 17.28 -21.61
N PHE A 310 20.27 17.29 -20.36
CA PHE A 310 21.66 16.99 -19.97
C PHE A 310 21.79 15.89 -18.92
N GLN A 311 20.71 15.55 -18.21
CA GLN A 311 20.60 14.39 -17.34
C GLN A 311 20.42 13.13 -18.19
N PRO A 312 21.37 12.16 -18.19
CA PRO A 312 21.16 10.90 -18.89
C PRO A 312 19.98 10.13 -18.25
N PRO A 313 19.27 9.27 -19.00
CA PRO A 313 18.15 8.50 -18.47
C PRO A 313 18.60 7.61 -17.30
N ILE A 314 17.67 7.31 -16.39
CA ILE A 314 17.91 6.49 -15.19
C ILE A 314 18.27 5.05 -15.59
N SER A 315 17.72 4.58 -16.71
CA SER A 315 17.97 3.25 -17.25
C SER A 315 17.89 3.26 -18.78
N ASN A 316 18.65 2.37 -19.43
CA ASN A 316 18.54 2.08 -20.86
C ASN A 316 17.46 1.03 -21.17
N HIS A 317 16.70 0.59 -20.17
CA HIS A 317 15.57 -0.34 -20.36
C HIS A 317 14.45 0.34 -21.18
N PRO A 318 13.78 -0.36 -22.11
CA PRO A 318 12.62 0.19 -22.81
C PRO A 318 11.53 0.63 -21.83
N ALA A 319 10.80 1.69 -22.20
CA ALA A 319 9.63 2.16 -21.46
C ALA A 319 8.55 1.05 -21.38
N PRO A 320 7.79 0.97 -20.28
CA PRO A 320 6.75 -0.03 -20.12
C PRO A 320 5.57 0.22 -21.08
N GLU A 321 4.77 -0.81 -21.35
CA GLU A 321 3.52 -0.70 -22.12
C GLU A 321 2.50 0.24 -21.44
N TYR A 322 2.44 0.17 -20.10
CA TYR A 322 1.60 1.00 -19.24
C TYR A 322 2.47 1.70 -18.19
N TRP A 323 2.31 3.02 -18.03
CA TRP A 323 3.12 3.79 -17.06
C TRP A 323 2.57 3.70 -15.63
N CYS A 324 1.27 3.43 -15.47
CA CYS A 324 0.68 3.09 -14.19
C CYS A 324 -0.51 2.11 -14.31
N SER A 325 -0.99 1.65 -13.16
CA SER A 325 -2.20 0.84 -13.03
C SER A 325 -2.95 1.26 -11.78
N ILE A 326 -4.26 1.44 -11.88
CA ILE A 326 -5.12 2.07 -10.88
C ILE A 326 -6.19 1.05 -10.45
N ALA A 327 -6.22 0.72 -9.16
CA ALA A 327 -7.27 -0.09 -8.56
C ALA A 327 -8.15 0.79 -7.68
N TYR A 328 -9.46 0.75 -7.89
CA TYR A 328 -10.43 1.50 -7.09
C TYR A 328 -10.96 0.65 -5.92
N PHE A 329 -11.14 1.28 -4.76
CA PHE A 329 -11.59 0.63 -3.54
C PHE A 329 -12.75 1.39 -2.89
N GLU A 330 -13.69 0.65 -2.32
CA GLU A 330 -14.74 1.16 -1.43
C GLU A 330 -14.57 0.43 -0.09
N MET A 331 -14.07 1.15 0.93
CA MET A 331 -13.58 0.56 2.18
C MET A 331 -12.44 -0.45 1.93
N ASP A 332 -12.55 -1.67 2.45
CA ASP A 332 -11.60 -2.78 2.29
C ASP A 332 -11.85 -3.63 1.02
N VAL A 333 -12.79 -3.24 0.16
CA VAL A 333 -13.23 -4.00 -1.02
C VAL A 333 -12.76 -3.32 -2.31
N GLN A 334 -12.04 -4.04 -3.18
CA GLN A 334 -11.76 -3.58 -4.54
C GLN A 334 -13.05 -3.58 -5.37
N VAL A 335 -13.29 -2.50 -6.12
CA VAL A 335 -14.51 -2.29 -6.91
C VAL A 335 -14.15 -2.03 -8.37
N GLY A 336 -14.56 -2.94 -9.25
CA GLY A 336 -14.16 -2.95 -10.65
C GLY A 336 -12.78 -3.58 -10.89
N GLU A 337 -12.41 -3.67 -12.16
CA GLU A 337 -11.11 -4.19 -12.59
C GLU A 337 -10.00 -3.15 -12.45
N THR A 338 -8.74 -3.60 -12.44
CA THR A 338 -7.58 -2.70 -12.39
C THR A 338 -7.40 -1.99 -13.73
N PHE A 339 -7.60 -0.67 -13.74
CA PHE A 339 -7.44 0.17 -14.92
C PHE A 339 -5.96 0.37 -15.26
N LYS A 340 -5.52 0.02 -16.47
CA LYS A 340 -4.13 0.22 -16.91
C LYS A 340 -4.05 1.43 -17.84
N VAL A 341 -3.06 2.31 -17.63
CA VAL A 341 -2.89 3.54 -18.42
C VAL A 341 -1.73 3.37 -19.40
N PRO A 342 -1.98 3.34 -20.73
CA PRO A 342 -0.93 3.15 -21.73
C PRO A 342 0.13 4.25 -21.66
N SER A 343 1.39 3.94 -21.96
CA SER A 343 2.47 4.94 -21.99
C SER A 343 2.33 5.97 -23.12
N SER A 344 1.42 5.75 -24.08
CA SER A 344 0.96 6.75 -25.06
C SER A 344 0.01 7.80 -24.48
N CYS A 345 -0.54 7.56 -23.28
CA CYS A 345 -1.48 8.43 -22.58
C CYS A 345 -0.79 8.99 -21.32
N PRO A 346 0.07 10.02 -21.44
CA PRO A 346 0.83 10.58 -20.30
C PRO A 346 -0.05 11.25 -19.25
N ILE A 347 -1.33 11.46 -19.55
CA ILE A 347 -2.35 12.01 -18.67
C ILE A 347 -3.47 10.99 -18.55
N VAL A 348 -3.98 10.79 -17.34
CA VAL A 348 -5.21 10.04 -17.07
C VAL A 348 -6.14 10.84 -16.16
N THR A 349 -7.44 10.81 -16.46
CA THR A 349 -8.48 11.42 -15.61
C THR A 349 -9.25 10.31 -14.88
N VAL A 350 -9.38 10.42 -13.55
CA VAL A 350 -10.15 9.50 -12.71
C VAL A 350 -11.30 10.28 -12.07
N ASP A 351 -12.53 9.96 -12.44
CA ASP A 351 -13.70 10.80 -12.15
C ASP A 351 -14.96 10.01 -11.72
N GLY A 352 -15.99 10.75 -11.30
CA GLY A 352 -17.27 10.20 -10.80
C GLY A 352 -18.36 10.03 -11.88
N TYR A 353 -18.06 10.25 -13.16
CA TYR A 353 -18.99 10.05 -14.27
C TYR A 353 -19.08 8.56 -14.65
N VAL A 354 -19.72 8.24 -15.79
CA VAL A 354 -20.22 6.87 -16.10
C VAL A 354 -19.70 6.28 -17.42
N ASP A 355 -18.74 6.94 -18.08
CA ASP A 355 -18.26 6.59 -19.42
C ASP A 355 -17.28 5.40 -19.39
N PRO A 356 -17.61 4.25 -20.00
CA PRO A 356 -16.82 3.02 -19.91
C PRO A 356 -15.68 2.95 -20.96
N SER A 357 -15.49 3.97 -21.79
CA SER A 357 -14.60 3.91 -22.97
C SER A 357 -13.12 3.65 -22.64
N GLY A 358 -12.66 4.06 -21.46
CA GLY A 358 -11.32 3.76 -20.97
C GLY A 358 -10.20 4.62 -21.57
N GLY A 359 -9.04 4.02 -21.84
CA GLY A 359 -7.88 4.72 -22.41
C GLY A 359 -7.22 5.70 -21.44
N ASP A 360 -7.44 7.00 -21.65
CA ASP A 360 -6.98 8.10 -20.79
C ASP A 360 -8.00 8.51 -19.71
N ARG A 361 -9.13 7.78 -19.60
CA ARG A 361 -10.21 8.12 -18.66
C ARG A 361 -10.75 6.91 -17.91
N PHE A 362 -10.74 6.98 -16.58
CA PHE A 362 -11.31 5.97 -15.68
C PHE A 362 -12.51 6.52 -14.91
N CYS A 363 -13.70 6.28 -15.43
CA CYS A 363 -14.96 6.62 -14.77
C CYS A 363 -15.30 5.61 -13.66
N LEU A 364 -15.63 6.12 -12.48
CA LEU A 364 -15.96 5.31 -11.29
C LEU A 364 -17.47 5.17 -11.04
N GLY A 365 -18.29 6.03 -11.65
CA GLY A 365 -19.73 6.19 -11.36
C GLY A 365 -20.58 4.97 -11.71
N GLN A 366 -20.27 4.32 -12.84
CA GLN A 366 -20.94 3.12 -13.35
C GLN A 366 -20.50 1.81 -12.66
N LEU A 367 -19.40 1.83 -11.89
CA LEU A 367 -18.91 0.65 -11.20
C LEU A 367 -19.90 0.19 -10.13
N SER A 368 -20.20 -1.12 -10.10
CA SER A 368 -21.14 -1.74 -9.16
C SER A 368 -20.43 -2.44 -8.01
N ASN A 369 -21.01 -2.38 -6.81
CA ASN A 369 -20.49 -3.03 -5.60
C ASN A 369 -21.66 -3.51 -4.72
N VAL A 370 -21.72 -4.82 -4.44
CA VAL A 370 -22.77 -5.43 -3.60
C VAL A 370 -22.60 -5.16 -2.09
N HIS A 371 -21.48 -4.55 -1.69
CA HIS A 371 -21.18 -4.11 -0.32
C HIS A 371 -21.22 -2.58 -0.19
N ARG A 372 -21.70 -1.87 -1.21
CA ARG A 372 -21.89 -0.42 -1.15
C ARG A 372 -22.96 -0.06 -0.11
N THR A 373 -22.73 1.03 0.60
CA THR A 373 -23.63 1.58 1.62
C THR A 373 -23.97 3.03 1.29
N GLU A 374 -25.06 3.55 1.85
CA GLU A 374 -25.46 4.96 1.67
C GLU A 374 -24.33 5.97 1.96
N ALA A 375 -23.42 5.65 2.87
CA ALA A 375 -22.28 6.51 3.21
C ALA A 375 -21.26 6.57 2.06
N ILE A 376 -21.05 5.43 1.39
CA ILE A 376 -20.18 5.32 0.21
C ILE A 376 -20.87 5.98 -1.00
N GLU A 377 -22.18 5.82 -1.16
CA GLU A 377 -22.95 6.53 -2.20
C GLU A 377 -22.89 8.04 -2.01
N ARG A 378 -23.13 8.53 -0.80
CA ARG A 378 -22.97 9.95 -0.44
C ARG A 378 -21.54 10.43 -0.68
N ALA A 379 -20.51 9.64 -0.39
CA ALA A 379 -19.13 10.02 -0.71
C ALA A 379 -18.89 10.12 -2.24
N ARG A 380 -19.41 9.16 -3.02
CA ARG A 380 -19.24 9.11 -4.49
C ARG A 380 -19.82 10.34 -5.20
N LEU A 381 -20.92 10.91 -4.71
CA LEU A 381 -21.49 12.16 -5.24
C LEU A 381 -20.49 13.33 -5.23
N HIS A 382 -19.55 13.35 -4.29
CA HIS A 382 -18.56 14.42 -4.14
C HIS A 382 -17.27 14.20 -4.95
N ILE A 383 -17.13 13.06 -5.66
CA ILE A 383 -15.99 12.84 -6.57
C ILE A 383 -16.07 13.85 -7.72
N GLY A 384 -17.23 13.96 -8.38
CA GLY A 384 -17.44 14.89 -9.51
C GLY A 384 -16.40 14.68 -10.61
N LYS A 385 -15.67 15.74 -10.96
CA LYS A 385 -14.56 15.70 -11.95
C LYS A 385 -13.29 15.00 -11.43
N GLY A 386 -13.24 14.63 -10.16
CA GLY A 386 -12.19 13.81 -9.55
C GLY A 386 -10.79 14.42 -9.64
N VAL A 387 -9.85 13.64 -10.17
CA VAL A 387 -8.43 14.02 -10.30
C VAL A 387 -7.88 13.69 -11.67
N GLN A 388 -6.83 14.42 -12.05
CA GLN A 388 -6.02 14.11 -13.21
C GLN A 388 -4.59 13.79 -12.73
N LEU A 389 -4.08 12.62 -13.15
CA LEU A 389 -2.70 12.19 -12.90
C LEU A 389 -1.90 12.42 -14.19
N GLU A 390 -0.72 13.02 -14.07
CA GLU A 390 0.12 13.43 -15.21
C GLU A 390 1.55 12.92 -15.01
N CYS A 391 2.01 12.08 -15.92
CA CYS A 391 3.36 11.56 -16.01
C CYS A 391 4.24 12.50 -16.85
N LYS A 392 5.40 12.89 -16.31
CA LYS A 392 6.38 13.78 -16.96
C LYS A 392 7.76 13.15 -17.06
N GLY A 393 8.45 13.46 -18.15
CA GLY A 393 9.78 12.92 -18.41
C GLY A 393 9.75 11.39 -18.43
N GLU A 394 10.62 10.77 -17.62
CA GLU A 394 10.73 9.31 -17.50
C GLU A 394 9.70 8.66 -16.58
N GLY A 395 8.97 9.44 -15.75
CA GLY A 395 8.05 8.88 -14.76
C GLY A 395 7.80 9.75 -13.52
N ASP A 396 8.01 11.06 -13.57
CA ASP A 396 7.62 11.97 -12.49
C ASP A 396 6.10 12.17 -12.50
N VAL A 397 5.41 11.92 -11.39
CA VAL A 397 3.93 12.00 -11.34
C VAL A 397 3.47 13.28 -10.66
N TRP A 398 2.52 13.97 -11.31
CA TRP A 398 1.82 15.14 -10.84
C TRP A 398 0.33 14.84 -10.64
N VAL A 399 -0.30 15.51 -9.67
CA VAL A 399 -1.75 15.43 -9.42
C VAL A 399 -2.36 16.80 -9.57
N ARG A 400 -3.42 16.90 -10.37
CA ARG A 400 -4.34 18.04 -10.44
C ARG A 400 -5.67 17.65 -9.78
N CYS A 401 -6.10 18.39 -8.77
CA CYS A 401 -7.44 18.21 -8.22
C CYS A 401 -8.46 18.96 -9.10
N LEU A 402 -9.34 18.21 -9.76
CA LEU A 402 -10.41 18.75 -10.62
C LEU A 402 -11.77 18.79 -9.90
N SER A 403 -11.93 17.99 -8.85
CA SER A 403 -13.07 18.00 -7.95
C SER A 403 -13.17 19.31 -7.16
N ASP A 404 -14.40 19.69 -6.84
CA ASP A 404 -14.70 20.77 -5.91
C ASP A 404 -14.39 20.39 -4.44
N HIS A 405 -13.99 19.13 -4.18
CA HIS A 405 -13.55 18.60 -2.89
C HIS A 405 -12.05 18.31 -2.86
N ALA A 406 -11.43 18.48 -1.68
CA ALA A 406 -10.02 18.15 -1.48
C ALA A 406 -9.80 16.63 -1.46
N VAL A 407 -8.70 16.18 -2.07
CA VAL A 407 -8.25 14.78 -2.04
C VAL A 407 -7.11 14.59 -1.05
N PHE A 408 -6.94 13.36 -0.57
CA PHE A 408 -5.94 13.00 0.43
C PHE A 408 -4.99 11.97 -0.17
N VAL A 409 -3.69 12.27 -0.17
CA VAL A 409 -2.63 11.47 -0.80
C VAL A 409 -1.63 11.01 0.25
N GLN A 410 -1.21 9.75 0.15
CA GLN A 410 -0.03 9.21 0.84
C GLN A 410 1.11 9.13 -0.17
N SER A 411 2.28 9.67 0.15
CA SER A 411 3.44 9.64 -0.74
C SER A 411 4.73 9.87 0.02
N TYR A 412 5.66 8.93 -0.08
CA TYR A 412 7.01 9.05 0.48
C TYR A 412 7.83 10.22 -0.10
N TYR A 413 7.50 10.68 -1.31
CA TYR A 413 8.06 11.92 -1.85
C TYR A 413 7.58 13.13 -1.03
N LEU A 414 6.27 13.26 -0.84
CA LEU A 414 5.69 14.38 -0.10
C LEU A 414 6.02 14.34 1.40
N ASP A 415 6.08 13.15 2.01
CA ASP A 415 6.57 12.98 3.38
C ASP A 415 7.95 13.64 3.54
N ARG A 416 8.87 13.32 2.61
CA ARG A 416 10.25 13.78 2.63
C ARG A 416 10.38 15.27 2.39
N GLU A 417 9.68 15.84 1.41
CA GLU A 417 9.68 17.29 1.16
C GLU A 417 9.03 18.08 2.31
N ALA A 418 8.14 17.44 3.10
CA ALA A 418 7.57 18.00 4.33
C ALA A 418 8.38 17.70 5.62
N GLY A 419 9.54 17.05 5.51
CA GLY A 419 10.39 16.70 6.67
C GLY A 419 9.78 15.66 7.62
N ARG A 420 8.84 14.85 7.14
CA ARG A 420 8.13 13.80 7.90
C ARG A 420 8.87 12.46 7.81
N ALA A 421 8.59 11.55 8.74
CA ALA A 421 9.03 10.17 8.59
C ALA A 421 8.25 9.48 7.45
N PRO A 422 8.84 8.52 6.71
CA PRO A 422 8.15 7.86 5.59
C PRO A 422 6.85 7.18 6.04
N GLY A 423 5.71 7.66 5.54
CA GLY A 423 4.36 7.17 5.88
C GLY A 423 3.71 7.81 7.11
N ASP A 424 4.36 8.78 7.77
CA ASP A 424 3.86 9.49 8.96
C ASP A 424 3.12 10.81 8.61
N ALA A 425 2.57 10.90 7.39
CA ALA A 425 1.71 12.01 7.01
C ALA A 425 0.62 11.63 6.00
N VAL A 426 -0.39 12.50 5.92
CA VAL A 426 -1.41 12.51 4.87
C VAL A 426 -1.42 13.91 4.25
N HIS A 427 -1.36 13.97 2.92
CA HIS A 427 -1.24 15.21 2.16
C HIS A 427 -2.58 15.59 1.54
N LYS A 428 -3.21 16.62 2.11
CA LYS A 428 -4.48 17.17 1.64
C LYS A 428 -4.26 18.14 0.48
N ILE A 429 -4.56 17.69 -0.74
CA ILE A 429 -4.52 18.48 -1.97
C ILE A 429 -5.88 19.16 -2.16
N TYR A 430 -5.89 20.48 -2.20
CA TYR A 430 -7.11 21.27 -2.31
C TYR A 430 -7.64 21.33 -3.76
N PRO A 431 -8.94 21.67 -3.97
CA PRO A 431 -9.49 21.93 -5.31
C PRO A 431 -8.63 22.89 -6.13
N SER A 432 -8.51 22.61 -7.44
CA SER A 432 -7.66 23.33 -8.39
C SER A 432 -6.15 23.31 -8.11
N ALA A 433 -5.68 22.70 -7.02
CA ALA A 433 -4.25 22.57 -6.76
C ALA A 433 -3.59 21.57 -7.72
N TYR A 434 -2.32 21.84 -8.05
CA TYR A 434 -1.52 21.06 -8.98
C TYR A 434 -0.10 20.92 -8.44
N ILE A 435 0.29 19.71 -8.02
CA ILE A 435 1.56 19.45 -7.34
C ILE A 435 2.24 18.18 -7.86
N LYS A 436 3.57 18.12 -7.76
CA LYS A 436 4.35 16.89 -7.92
C LYS A 436 4.08 15.99 -6.71
N VAL A 437 3.80 14.71 -6.94
CA VAL A 437 3.56 13.71 -5.88
C VAL A 437 4.55 12.55 -5.90
N PHE A 438 5.38 12.44 -6.94
CA PHE A 438 6.41 11.41 -7.08
C PHE A 438 7.58 11.93 -7.94
N ASP A 439 8.80 11.50 -7.60
CA ASP A 439 10.04 11.82 -8.31
C ASP A 439 10.82 10.53 -8.58
N LEU A 440 11.00 10.18 -9.86
CA LEU A 440 11.58 8.89 -10.23
C LEU A 440 13.07 8.79 -9.87
N ARG A 441 13.82 9.90 -9.94
CA ARG A 441 15.24 9.95 -9.58
C ARG A 441 15.45 9.87 -8.07
N GLN A 442 14.52 10.40 -7.28
CA GLN A 442 14.47 10.24 -5.83
C GLN A 442 14.13 8.79 -5.46
N CYS A 443 13.08 8.22 -6.07
CA CYS A 443 12.68 6.83 -5.85
C CYS A 443 13.82 5.85 -6.16
N HIS A 444 14.46 5.98 -7.32
CA HIS A 444 15.57 5.12 -7.72
C HIS A 444 16.76 5.15 -6.72
N ARG A 445 17.19 6.34 -6.29
CA ARG A 445 18.24 6.48 -5.26
C ARG A 445 17.82 5.87 -3.91
N GLN A 446 16.56 6.04 -3.52
CA GLN A 446 16.02 5.46 -2.29
C GLN A 446 15.98 3.92 -2.35
N MET A 447 15.57 3.35 -3.48
CA MET A 447 15.59 1.90 -3.72
C MET A 447 17.01 1.33 -3.67
N GLN A 448 17.98 1.98 -4.33
CA GLN A 448 19.39 1.58 -4.28
C GLN A 448 19.93 1.59 -2.85
N GLN A 449 19.67 2.67 -2.08
CA GLN A 449 20.11 2.78 -0.70
C GLN A 449 19.45 1.72 0.21
N GLN A 450 18.14 1.50 0.07
CA GLN A 450 17.42 0.50 0.86
C GLN A 450 17.86 -0.92 0.54
N ALA A 451 18.08 -1.26 -0.73
CA ALA A 451 18.60 -2.58 -1.13
C ALA A 451 20.00 -2.83 -0.57
N ALA A 452 20.92 -1.86 -0.69
CA ALA A 452 22.27 -1.97 -0.15
C ALA A 452 22.27 -2.08 1.39
N THR A 453 21.44 -1.30 2.09
CA THR A 453 21.30 -1.39 3.55
C THR A 453 20.69 -2.73 3.99
N ALA A 454 19.68 -3.25 3.28
CA ALA A 454 19.09 -4.56 3.58
C ALA A 454 20.09 -5.71 3.36
N GLN A 455 20.84 -5.69 2.26
CA GLN A 455 21.88 -6.68 1.97
C GLN A 455 23.01 -6.63 3.01
N ALA A 456 23.45 -5.44 3.41
CA ALA A 456 24.45 -5.27 4.47
C ALA A 456 23.94 -5.77 5.84
N ALA A 457 22.66 -5.54 6.17
CA ALA A 457 22.05 -6.04 7.39
C ALA A 457 21.94 -7.58 7.40
N ALA A 458 21.53 -8.19 6.28
CA ALA A 458 21.49 -9.64 6.13
C ALA A 458 22.89 -10.27 6.24
N ALA A 459 23.90 -9.68 5.59
CA ALA A 459 25.29 -10.13 5.69
C ALA A 459 25.85 -10.00 7.13
N ALA A 460 25.53 -8.92 7.84
CA ALA A 460 25.92 -8.73 9.24
C ALA A 460 25.24 -9.76 10.18
N GLN A 461 23.97 -10.07 9.94
CA GLN A 461 23.24 -11.12 10.67
C GLN A 461 23.86 -12.51 10.41
N ALA A 462 24.18 -12.84 9.15
CA ALA A 462 24.87 -14.08 8.79
C ALA A 462 26.25 -14.19 9.46
N ALA A 463 27.04 -13.12 9.46
CA ALA A 463 28.35 -13.08 10.11
C ALA A 463 28.27 -13.24 11.64
N ALA A 464 27.25 -12.65 12.28
CA ALA A 464 27.00 -12.82 13.71
C ALA A 464 26.62 -14.27 14.06
N VAL A 465 25.77 -14.90 13.25
CA VAL A 465 25.39 -16.33 13.40
C VAL A 465 26.57 -17.27 13.13
N ALA A 466 27.49 -16.90 12.24
CA ALA A 466 28.73 -17.64 12.00
C ALA A 466 29.74 -17.60 13.16
N GLY A 467 29.46 -16.85 14.24
CA GLY A 467 30.25 -16.84 15.48
C GLY A 467 31.63 -16.20 15.38
N ASN A 468 31.98 -15.59 14.25
CA ASN A 468 33.34 -15.17 13.93
C ASN A 468 33.72 -13.80 14.51
N ILE A 469 33.60 -13.66 15.84
CA ILE A 469 34.18 -12.55 16.61
C ILE A 469 35.66 -12.87 16.87
N PRO A 470 36.64 -12.07 16.42
CA PRO A 470 38.07 -12.32 16.65
C PRO A 470 38.51 -12.08 18.11
N GLY A 471 38.03 -12.90 19.05
CA GLY A 471 38.50 -12.94 20.43
C GLY A 471 39.80 -13.73 20.56
N PRO A 472 40.78 -13.29 21.37
CA PRO A 472 42.12 -13.89 21.48
C PRO A 472 42.16 -15.20 22.28
N GLY A 473 41.12 -16.04 22.18
CA GLY A 473 40.97 -17.29 22.94
C GLY A 473 40.10 -18.36 22.27
N SER A 474 39.82 -18.24 20.97
CA SER A 474 39.04 -19.24 20.24
C SER A 474 39.85 -20.52 20.02
N VAL A 475 39.60 -21.54 20.85
CA VAL A 475 40.13 -22.90 20.65
C VAL A 475 39.47 -23.55 19.42
N GLY A 476 40.26 -24.31 18.65
CA GLY A 476 39.85 -24.88 17.37
C GLY A 476 38.78 -25.96 17.47
N GLY A 477 37.52 -25.56 17.64
CA GLY A 477 36.35 -26.42 17.46
C GLY A 477 36.09 -26.70 15.98
N ILE A 478 35.70 -27.94 15.65
CA ILE A 478 35.32 -28.33 14.29
C ILE A 478 34.05 -27.58 13.91
N ALA A 479 34.15 -26.61 13.00
CA ALA A 479 32.99 -25.89 12.50
C ALA A 479 32.05 -26.86 11.77
N PRO A 480 30.76 -26.94 12.13
CA PRO A 480 29.80 -27.76 11.39
C PRO A 480 29.63 -27.20 9.98
N ALA A 481 29.41 -28.08 8.99
CA ALA A 481 29.32 -27.72 7.57
C ALA A 481 28.00 -27.01 7.18
N ILE A 482 27.70 -25.91 7.86
CA ILE A 482 26.53 -25.07 7.64
C ILE A 482 26.85 -24.05 6.55
N LYS A 483 26.23 -24.18 5.37
CA LYS A 483 26.24 -23.13 4.36
C LYS A 483 25.19 -22.08 4.71
N LEU A 484 25.65 -20.87 5.00
CA LEU A 484 24.80 -19.68 5.02
C LEU A 484 24.76 -19.12 3.60
N ASN A 485 23.55 -18.96 3.03
CA ASN A 485 23.35 -18.17 1.83
C ASN A 485 23.01 -16.73 2.24
N SER A 486 23.75 -15.77 1.70
CA SER A 486 23.57 -14.32 1.84
C SER A 486 22.94 -13.72 0.58
#